data_AF-A0A528BX36-F1
#
_entry.id   AF-A0A528BX36-F1
#
_cell.length_a   1.000
_cell.length_b   1.000
_cell.length_c   1.000
_cell.angle_alpha   90.00
_cell.angle_beta   90.00
_cell.angle_gamma   90.00
#
_symmetry.space_group_name_H-M   'P 1'
#
loop_
_entity.id
_entity.type
_entity.pdbx_description
1 polymer ?
#
loop_
_entity_poly.entity_id
_entity_poly.type
_entity_poly.pdbx_seq_one_letter_code
_entity_poly.pdbx_strand_id
1 'polypeptide(L)'
;MRDMRSKLDLLVRGMTGLRHDGRFDEPNLDGTAGDYISFDSWEWPQGVGLYGLVCLWRHNRDPKLLKTIEDWYERHLRAGLPPMNINTTAPMMALALLWGETRDPRWETPLGQWAERLLRDMPRTPEGGFQHNVSDKINDDELWDDTLFMAGLFLAFHGR
;
A
#
# COMPACT_ATOMS: atom_id res chain seq x y z
N MET A 1 -27.67 7.77 7.79
CA MET A 1 -26.46 8.57 7.49
C MET A 1 -25.61 8.87 8.73
N ARG A 2 -26.17 9.39 9.84
CA ARG A 2 -25.39 9.70 11.06
C ARG A 2 -24.69 8.47 11.68
N ASP A 3 -25.37 7.33 11.74
CA ASP A 3 -24.82 6.05 12.24
C ASP A 3 -23.63 5.54 11.41
N MET A 4 -23.72 5.62 10.07
CA MET A 4 -22.64 5.17 9.18
C MET A 4 -21.37 6.00 9.36
N ARG A 5 -21.50 7.34 9.47
CA ARG A 5 -20.35 8.21 9.71
C ARG A 5 -19.65 7.88 11.01
N SER A 6 -20.41 7.70 12.09
CA SER A 6 -19.84 7.31 13.39
C SER A 6 -19.11 5.97 13.34
N LYS A 7 -19.62 4.99 12.56
CA LYS A 7 -18.93 3.70 12.35
C LYS A 7 -17.65 3.86 11.54
N LEU A 8 -17.64 4.69 10.50
CA LEU A 8 -16.43 4.99 9.72
C LEU A 8 -15.37 5.69 10.58
N ASP A 9 -15.78 6.64 11.42
CA ASP A 9 -14.85 7.33 12.34
C ASP A 9 -14.21 6.34 13.34
N LEU A 10 -14.98 5.36 13.83
CA LEU A 10 -14.45 4.28 14.67
C LEU A 10 -13.47 3.37 13.93
N LEU A 11 -13.76 3.02 12.67
CA LEU A 11 -12.85 2.22 11.85
C LEU A 11 -11.54 2.96 11.56
N VAL A 12 -11.61 4.25 11.21
CA VAL A 12 -10.42 5.08 10.99
C VAL A 12 -9.58 5.15 12.26
N ARG A 13 -10.20 5.44 13.41
CA ARG A 13 -9.48 5.48 14.70
C ARG A 13 -8.87 4.13 15.06
N GLY A 14 -9.62 3.04 14.90
CA GLY A 14 -9.15 1.69 15.19
C GLY A 14 -7.95 1.32 14.33
N MET A 15 -8.08 1.48 13.02
CA MET A 15 -7.04 1.14 12.05
C MET A 15 -5.77 1.96 12.26
N THR A 16 -5.87 3.29 12.38
CA THR A 16 -4.70 4.17 12.59
C THR A 16 -4.01 3.96 13.95
N GLY A 17 -4.75 3.39 14.92
CA GLY A 17 -4.24 3.03 16.24
C GLY A 17 -3.59 1.65 16.34
N LEU A 18 -3.65 0.81 15.29
CA LEU A 18 -3.08 -0.55 15.35
C LEU A 18 -1.57 -0.53 15.59
N ARG A 19 -1.12 -1.40 16.49
CA ARG A 19 0.30 -1.62 16.83
C ARG A 19 0.53 -3.10 17.04
N HIS A 20 1.62 -3.61 16.47
CA HIS A 20 2.10 -4.95 16.74
C HIS A 20 2.56 -5.08 18.20
N ASP A 21 2.19 -6.17 18.85
CA ASP A 21 2.45 -6.42 20.28
C ASP A 21 3.38 -7.61 20.54
N GLY A 22 4.02 -8.15 19.50
CA GLY A 22 4.97 -9.26 19.60
C GLY A 22 4.32 -10.66 19.62
N ARG A 23 2.99 -10.77 19.50
CA ARG A 23 2.31 -12.08 19.54
C ARG A 23 2.47 -12.91 18.28
N PHE A 24 2.76 -12.28 17.15
CA PHE A 24 2.89 -12.92 15.85
C PHE A 24 4.34 -12.78 15.39
N ASP A 25 4.92 -13.86 14.85
CA ASP A 25 6.31 -13.87 14.38
C ASP A 25 6.34 -14.40 12.94
N GLU A 26 6.45 -13.45 12.01
CA GLU A 26 6.43 -13.69 10.57
C GLU A 26 7.60 -12.93 9.94
N PRO A 27 8.83 -13.47 10.00
CA PRO A 27 10.01 -12.79 9.51
C PRO A 27 10.02 -12.71 7.98
N ASN A 28 10.58 -11.62 7.46
CA ASN A 28 10.84 -11.46 6.03
C ASN A 28 11.93 -12.44 5.56
N LEU A 29 12.06 -12.61 4.25
CA LEU A 29 13.09 -13.46 3.62
C LEU A 29 14.53 -13.11 4.03
N ASP A 30 14.80 -11.85 4.38
CA ASP A 30 16.12 -11.40 4.86
C ASP A 30 16.32 -11.57 6.38
N GLY A 31 15.34 -12.16 7.07
CA GLY A 31 15.35 -12.39 8.51
C GLY A 31 14.97 -11.16 9.35
N THR A 32 14.65 -10.02 8.74
CA THR A 32 14.08 -8.88 9.48
C THR A 32 12.66 -9.20 9.95
N ALA A 33 12.24 -8.60 11.06
CA ALA A 33 10.89 -8.81 11.59
C ALA A 33 9.84 -8.22 10.64
N GLY A 34 8.83 -9.01 10.28
CA GLY A 34 7.64 -8.53 9.59
C GLY A 34 6.68 -7.83 10.57
N ASP A 35 5.98 -6.81 10.08
CA ASP A 35 4.92 -6.16 10.84
C ASP A 35 3.72 -5.86 9.93
N TYR A 36 2.77 -6.81 9.89
CA TYR A 36 1.53 -6.68 9.15
C TYR A 36 0.39 -6.01 9.95
N ILE A 37 0.64 -5.62 11.20
CA ILE A 37 -0.39 -5.15 12.13
C ILE A 37 -0.32 -3.63 12.32
N SER A 38 0.87 -3.09 12.58
CA SER A 38 1.02 -1.67 12.89
C SER A 38 0.57 -0.81 11.71
N PHE A 39 -0.18 0.25 11.99
CA PHE A 39 -0.59 1.17 10.94
C PHE A 39 0.60 1.84 10.24
N ASP A 40 1.68 2.10 10.99
CA ASP A 40 2.90 2.74 10.48
C ASP A 40 3.88 1.73 9.82
N SER A 41 3.43 0.52 9.47
CA SER A 41 4.20 -0.45 8.66
C SER A 41 3.93 -0.29 7.18
N TRP A 42 4.89 -0.66 6.33
CA TRP A 42 4.68 -0.68 4.88
C TRP A 42 4.41 -2.11 4.38
N GLU A 43 3.14 -2.51 4.36
CA GLU A 43 2.71 -3.83 3.90
C GLU A 43 1.32 -3.79 3.25
N TRP A 44 0.89 -4.94 2.69
CA TRP A 44 -0.40 -5.03 1.98
C TRP A 44 -1.63 -4.64 2.82
N PRO A 45 -1.76 -4.96 4.13
CA PRO A 45 -2.94 -4.57 4.90
C PRO A 45 -3.04 -3.06 5.02
N GLN A 46 -1.91 -2.37 5.19
CA GLN A 46 -1.84 -0.91 5.23
C GLN A 46 -2.16 -0.32 3.86
N GLY A 47 -1.73 -0.95 2.75
CA GLY A 47 -2.12 -0.56 1.41
C GLY A 47 -3.64 -0.58 1.18
N VAL A 48 -4.31 -1.66 1.60
CA VAL A 48 -5.78 -1.77 1.56
C VAL A 48 -6.43 -0.73 2.47
N GLY A 49 -5.91 -0.54 3.68
CA GLY A 49 -6.38 0.46 4.63
C GLY A 49 -6.30 1.88 4.08
N LEU A 50 -5.14 2.25 3.52
CA LEU A 50 -4.88 3.54 2.90
C LEU A 50 -5.80 3.79 1.70
N TYR A 51 -6.07 2.76 0.88
CA TYR A 51 -7.05 2.87 -0.20
C TYR A 51 -8.44 3.24 0.33
N GLY A 52 -8.88 2.60 1.42
CA GLY A 52 -10.11 2.94 2.13
C GLY A 52 -10.11 4.39 2.63
N LEU A 53 -9.00 4.85 3.23
CA LEU A 53 -8.86 6.23 3.70
C LEU A 53 -8.89 7.25 2.56
N VAL A 54 -8.20 6.99 1.45
CA VAL A 54 -8.22 7.85 0.26
C VAL A 54 -9.64 7.89 -0.33
N CYS A 55 -10.34 6.76 -0.42
CA CYS A 55 -11.74 6.72 -0.85
C CYS A 55 -12.66 7.55 0.07
N LEU A 56 -12.48 7.43 1.38
CA LEU A 56 -13.24 8.21 2.37
C LEU A 56 -12.95 9.71 2.23
N TRP A 57 -11.69 10.09 2.08
CA TRP A 57 -11.29 11.47 1.82
C TRP A 57 -11.87 12.00 0.52
N ARG A 58 -11.86 11.23 -0.59
CA ARG A 58 -12.47 11.66 -1.86
C ARG A 58 -13.97 11.94 -1.70
N HIS A 59 -14.64 11.20 -0.83
CA HIS A 59 -16.07 11.37 -0.55
C HIS A 59 -16.38 12.61 0.30
N ASN A 60 -15.64 12.84 1.39
CA ASN A 60 -15.99 13.88 2.38
C ASN A 60 -15.07 15.11 2.37
N ARG A 61 -13.93 15.03 1.67
CA ARG A 61 -12.86 16.02 1.57
C ARG A 61 -12.35 16.52 2.93
N ASP A 62 -12.32 15.65 3.94
CA ASP A 62 -11.83 16.00 5.28
C ASP A 62 -10.32 16.29 5.27
N PRO A 63 -9.88 17.54 5.54
CA PRO A 63 -8.47 17.92 5.51
C PRO A 63 -7.63 17.22 6.59
N LYS A 64 -8.23 16.80 7.71
CA LYS A 64 -7.50 16.06 8.76
C LYS A 64 -7.17 14.65 8.30
N LEU A 65 -8.09 14.02 7.57
CA LEU A 65 -7.87 12.71 6.99
C LEU A 65 -6.81 12.77 5.89
N LEU A 66 -6.88 13.78 5.01
CA LEU A 66 -5.85 14.01 4.00
C LEU A 66 -4.46 14.15 4.64
N LYS A 67 -4.35 15.00 5.65
CA LYS A 67 -3.08 15.20 6.37
C LYS A 67 -2.57 13.90 6.97
N THR A 68 -3.44 13.08 7.55
CA THR A 68 -3.05 11.77 8.12
C THR A 68 -2.45 10.85 7.06
N ILE A 69 -3.06 10.80 5.86
CA ILE A 69 -2.58 10.00 4.72
C ILE A 69 -1.25 10.55 4.21
N GLU A 70 -1.16 11.85 3.96
CA GLU A 70 0.07 12.48 3.46
C GLU A 70 1.23 12.35 4.44
N ASP A 71 1.00 12.63 5.73
CA ASP A 71 2.03 12.49 6.77
C ASP A 71 2.57 11.05 6.81
N TRP A 72 1.72 10.05 6.60
CA TRP A 72 2.13 8.64 6.55
C TRP A 72 3.10 8.40 5.38
N TYR A 73 2.73 8.81 4.17
CA TYR A 73 3.60 8.66 2.99
C TYR A 73 4.91 9.43 3.13
N GLU A 74 4.88 10.67 3.63
CA GLU A 74 6.09 11.47 3.84
C GLU A 74 7.08 10.80 4.78
N ARG A 75 6.60 10.19 5.88
CA ARG A 75 7.47 9.48 6.83
C ARG A 75 8.16 8.30 6.15
N HIS A 76 7.43 7.47 5.42
CA HIS A 76 7.99 6.30 4.74
C HIS A 76 8.93 6.67 3.60
N LEU A 77 8.57 7.65 2.77
CA LEU A 77 9.44 8.12 1.68
C LEU A 77 10.74 8.72 2.22
N ARG A 78 10.69 9.43 3.35
CA ARG A 78 11.89 9.97 4.02
C ARG A 78 12.76 8.89 4.65
N ALA A 79 12.15 7.85 5.22
CA ALA A 79 12.87 6.73 5.83
C ALA A 79 13.53 5.81 4.78
N GLY A 80 12.99 5.81 3.56
CA GLY A 80 13.33 4.84 2.51
C GLY A 80 12.28 3.74 2.45
N LEU A 81 11.96 3.33 1.22
CA LEU A 81 10.95 2.30 0.98
C LEU A 81 11.53 0.89 1.16
N PRO A 82 10.71 -0.09 1.57
CA PRO A 82 11.16 -1.46 1.72
C PRO A 82 11.51 -2.10 0.36
N PRO A 83 12.12 -3.31 0.38
CA PRO A 83 12.23 -4.14 -0.81
C PRO A 83 10.88 -4.29 -1.53
N MET A 84 10.94 -4.27 -2.86
CA MET A 84 9.76 -4.40 -3.70
C MET A 84 9.34 -5.87 -3.81
N ASN A 85 8.05 -6.12 -3.58
CA ASN A 85 7.35 -7.35 -3.90
C ASN A 85 5.88 -7.01 -4.28
N ILE A 86 5.03 -8.01 -4.50
CA ILE A 86 3.63 -7.75 -4.89
C ILE A 86 2.87 -7.05 -3.75
N ASN A 87 3.01 -7.51 -2.51
CA ASN A 87 2.33 -6.94 -1.35
C ASN A 87 2.78 -5.52 -1.00
N THR A 88 4.09 -5.24 -1.03
CA THR A 88 4.63 -3.89 -0.76
C THR A 88 4.29 -2.89 -1.86
N THR A 89 3.71 -3.32 -2.99
CA THR A 89 3.17 -2.43 -4.02
C THR A 89 1.79 -1.87 -3.64
N ALA A 90 1.04 -2.51 -2.76
CA ALA A 90 -0.33 -2.08 -2.43
C ALA A 90 -0.43 -0.65 -1.88
N PRO A 91 0.47 -0.15 -1.00
CA PRO A 91 0.45 1.26 -0.59
C PRO A 91 0.64 2.24 -1.75
N MET A 92 1.36 1.85 -2.81
CA MET A 92 1.53 2.70 -3.99
C MET A 92 0.24 2.85 -4.79
N MET A 93 -0.64 1.83 -4.79
CA MET A 93 -1.96 1.94 -5.42
C MET A 93 -2.77 3.08 -4.81
N ALA A 94 -2.83 3.17 -3.47
CA ALA A 94 -3.55 4.23 -2.78
C ALA A 94 -2.91 5.61 -3.02
N LEU A 95 -1.57 5.69 -3.08
CA LEU A 95 -0.86 6.92 -3.41
C LEU A 95 -1.12 7.38 -4.84
N ALA A 96 -1.15 6.45 -5.81
CA ALA A 96 -1.47 6.75 -7.20
C ALA A 96 -2.90 7.33 -7.34
N LEU A 97 -3.86 6.78 -6.59
CA LEU A 97 -5.21 7.30 -6.55
C LEU A 97 -5.28 8.72 -5.95
N LEU A 98 -4.54 8.96 -4.85
CA LEU A 98 -4.44 10.27 -4.23
C LEU A 98 -3.81 11.29 -5.19
N TRP A 99 -2.68 10.94 -5.80
CA TRP A 99 -1.97 11.77 -6.76
C TRP A 99 -2.80 12.06 -8.01
N GLY A 100 -3.58 11.10 -8.50
CA GLY A 100 -4.50 11.34 -9.62
C GLY A 100 -5.54 12.44 -9.35
N GLU A 101 -5.91 12.65 -8.09
CA GLU A 101 -6.86 13.69 -7.65
C GLU A 101 -6.19 15.02 -7.31
N THR A 102 -5.00 15.00 -6.69
CA THR A 102 -4.31 16.20 -6.20
C THR A 102 -3.27 16.75 -7.18
N ARG A 103 -2.69 15.87 -8.00
CA ARG A 103 -1.48 16.10 -8.83
C ARG A 103 -0.35 16.75 -8.05
N ASP A 104 -0.23 16.41 -6.77
CA ASP A 104 0.84 16.92 -5.92
C ASP A 104 2.20 16.39 -6.40
N PRO A 105 3.17 17.26 -6.77
CA PRO A 105 4.43 16.85 -7.35
C PRO A 105 5.31 16.04 -6.38
N ARG A 106 5.04 16.07 -5.07
CA ARG A 106 5.74 15.24 -4.08
C ARG A 106 5.64 13.74 -4.39
N TRP A 107 4.55 13.32 -5.03
CA TRP A 107 4.23 11.90 -5.24
C TRP A 107 4.65 11.35 -6.60
N GLU A 108 4.86 12.22 -7.58
CA GLU A 108 5.10 11.83 -8.98
C GLU A 108 6.36 10.95 -9.13
N THR A 109 7.50 11.43 -8.63
CA THR A 109 8.77 10.70 -8.75
C THR A 109 8.75 9.34 -8.05
N PRO A 110 8.31 9.22 -6.77
CA PRO A 110 8.21 7.90 -6.12
C PRO A 110 7.31 6.91 -6.85
N LEU A 111 6.16 7.36 -7.35
CA LEU A 111 5.21 6.52 -8.09
C LEU A 111 5.83 6.03 -9.41
N GLY A 112 6.43 6.93 -10.18
CA GLY A 112 7.08 6.59 -11.45
C GLY A 112 8.22 5.59 -11.26
N GLN A 113 9.08 5.83 -10.27
CA GLN A 113 10.19 4.92 -9.95
C GLN A 113 9.72 3.54 -9.52
N TRP A 114 8.65 3.45 -8.72
CA TRP A 114 8.09 2.15 -8.32
C TRP A 114 7.46 1.43 -9.52
N ALA A 115 6.72 2.13 -10.38
CA ALA A 115 6.10 1.55 -11.58
C ALA A 115 7.15 1.00 -12.57
N GLU A 116 8.20 1.77 -12.85
CA GLU A 116 9.29 1.35 -13.73
C GLU A 116 10.01 0.11 -13.21
N ARG A 117 10.35 0.12 -11.91
CA ARG A 117 11.00 -1.04 -11.25
C ARG A 117 10.08 -2.26 -11.24
N LEU A 118 8.79 -2.10 -10.96
CA LEU A 118 7.82 -3.20 -10.98
C LEU A 118 7.74 -3.84 -12.37
N LEU A 119 7.65 -3.02 -13.43
CA LEU A 119 7.56 -3.52 -14.80
C LEU A 119 8.84 -4.23 -15.23
N ARG A 120 10.01 -3.69 -14.87
CA ARG A 120 11.32 -4.18 -15.31
C ARG A 120 11.84 -5.36 -14.49
N ASP A 121 11.73 -5.30 -13.17
CA ASP A 121 12.50 -6.15 -12.26
C ASP A 121 11.65 -7.26 -11.61
N MET A 122 10.32 -7.11 -11.54
CA MET A 122 9.47 -8.10 -10.85
C MET A 122 9.49 -9.45 -11.58
N PRO A 123 9.73 -10.59 -10.88
CA PRO A 123 9.74 -11.90 -11.51
C PRO A 123 8.45 -12.20 -12.27
N ARG A 124 8.59 -12.97 -13.35
CA ARG A 124 7.50 -13.32 -14.25
C ARG A 124 7.34 -14.82 -14.32
N THR A 125 6.09 -15.27 -14.39
CA THR A 125 5.75 -16.65 -14.73
C THR A 125 6.04 -16.93 -16.22
N PRO A 126 5.99 -18.19 -16.69
CA PRO A 126 6.36 -18.53 -18.08
C PRO A 126 5.51 -17.82 -19.15
N GLU A 127 4.27 -17.46 -18.82
CA GLU A 127 3.37 -16.72 -19.71
C GLU A 127 3.45 -15.19 -19.52
N GLY A 128 4.40 -14.70 -18.72
CA GLY A 128 4.69 -13.26 -18.56
C GLY A 128 3.83 -12.54 -17.51
N GLY A 129 3.05 -13.26 -16.70
CA GLY A 129 2.33 -12.69 -15.56
C GLY A 129 3.27 -12.35 -14.40
N PHE A 130 2.93 -11.36 -13.58
CA PHE A 130 3.70 -11.05 -12.37
C PHE A 130 3.64 -12.24 -11.40
N GLN A 131 4.79 -12.81 -11.06
CA GLN A 131 4.88 -13.85 -10.03
C GLN A 131 4.51 -13.26 -8.67
N HIS A 132 3.71 -14.00 -7.89
CA HIS A 132 3.21 -13.53 -6.60
C HIS A 132 4.26 -13.61 -5.47
N ASN A 133 5.41 -12.96 -5.61
CA ASN A 133 6.39 -12.92 -4.52
C ASN A 133 5.94 -11.97 -3.41
N VAL A 134 6.14 -12.40 -2.17
CA VAL A 134 5.75 -11.70 -0.94
C VAL A 134 6.96 -11.54 -0.01
N SER A 135 6.78 -10.86 1.12
CA SER A 135 7.88 -10.45 1.99
C SER A 135 8.60 -11.62 2.67
N ASP A 136 7.91 -12.74 2.89
CA ASP A 136 8.42 -13.94 3.57
C ASP A 136 8.59 -15.16 2.64
N LYS A 137 8.19 -15.06 1.37
CA LYS A 137 8.21 -16.19 0.44
C LYS A 137 8.38 -15.80 -1.03
N ILE A 138 9.22 -16.59 -1.72
CA ILE A 138 9.25 -16.65 -3.18
C ILE A 138 8.28 -17.73 -3.64
N ASN A 139 7.31 -17.35 -4.48
CA ASN A 139 6.25 -18.23 -4.97
C ASN A 139 6.50 -18.53 -6.45
N ASP A 140 7.48 -19.39 -6.73
CA ASP A 140 7.93 -19.70 -8.09
C ASP A 140 6.80 -20.17 -9.02
N ASP A 141 6.68 -19.50 -10.17
CA ASP A 141 5.66 -19.74 -11.20
C ASP A 141 4.19 -19.59 -10.73
N GLU A 142 3.93 -18.98 -9.56
CA GLU A 142 2.58 -18.81 -9.03
C GLU A 142 1.95 -17.46 -9.42
N LEU A 143 0.67 -17.50 -9.80
CA LEU A 143 -0.21 -16.35 -9.99
C LEU A 143 -1.35 -16.40 -8.98
N TRP A 144 -1.50 -15.35 -8.18
CA TRP A 144 -2.58 -15.23 -7.20
C TRP A 144 -3.53 -14.09 -7.58
N ASP A 145 -4.77 -14.19 -7.14
CA ASP A 145 -5.86 -13.28 -7.49
C ASP A 145 -5.61 -11.85 -7.00
N ASP A 146 -5.12 -11.69 -5.78
CA ASP A 146 -4.83 -10.40 -5.16
C ASP A 146 -3.72 -9.60 -5.88
N THR A 147 -2.88 -10.23 -6.72
CA THR A 147 -1.90 -9.54 -7.58
C THR A 147 -2.55 -8.45 -8.42
N LEU A 148 -3.81 -8.67 -8.84
CA LEU A 148 -4.60 -7.69 -9.57
C LEU A 148 -4.87 -6.43 -8.73
N PHE A 149 -5.14 -6.61 -7.44
CA PHE A 149 -5.38 -5.50 -6.51
C PHE A 149 -4.06 -4.82 -6.13
N MET A 150 -3.05 -5.59 -5.72
CA MET A 150 -1.81 -5.04 -5.17
C MET A 150 -0.96 -4.32 -6.22
N ALA A 151 -0.81 -4.90 -7.41
CA ALA A 151 0.06 -4.40 -8.47
C ALA A 151 -0.73 -3.92 -9.70
N GLY A 152 -1.76 -4.65 -10.11
CA GLY A 152 -2.56 -4.32 -11.30
C GLY A 152 -3.25 -2.97 -11.21
N LEU A 153 -3.98 -2.71 -10.11
CA LEU A 153 -4.65 -1.42 -9.87
C LEU A 153 -3.65 -0.28 -9.69
N PHE A 154 -2.49 -0.52 -9.07
CA PHE A 154 -1.44 0.48 -8.99
C PHE A 154 -1.01 0.96 -10.38
N LEU A 155 -0.64 0.04 -11.27
CA LEU A 155 -0.24 0.38 -12.64
C LEU A 155 -1.38 1.07 -13.41
N ALA A 156 -2.62 0.60 -13.23
CA ALA A 156 -3.79 1.19 -13.87
C ALA A 156 -4.10 2.61 -13.39
N PHE A 157 -3.90 2.92 -12.11
CA PHE A 157 -4.09 4.28 -11.57
C PHE A 157 -2.91 5.20 -11.91
N HIS A 158 -1.67 4.70 -11.84
CA HIS A 158 -0.48 5.49 -12.17
C HIS A 158 -0.45 5.86 -13.65
N GLY A 159 -0.88 4.97 -14.55
CA GLY A 159 -0.89 5.21 -16.00
C GLY A 159 -1.98 6.17 -16.51
N ARG A 160 -2.73 6.86 -15.62
CA ARG A 160 -3.81 7.81 -15.97
C ARG A 160 -3.37 9.28 -15.87
#